data_AF-A0A0M3J7Q7-F1
#
_entry.id   AF-A0A0M3J7Q7-F1
#
_cell.length_a   1.000
_cell.length_b   1.000
_cell.length_c   1.000
_cell.angle_alpha   90.00
_cell.angle_beta   90.00
_cell.angle_gamma   90.00
#
_symmetry.space_group_name_H-M   'P 1'
#
loop_
_entity.id
_entity.type
_entity.pdbx_description
1 polymer ?
#
loop_
_entity_poly.entity_id
_entity_poly.type
_entity_poly.pdbx_seq_one_letter_code
_entity_poly.pdbx_strand_id
1 'polypeptide(L)'
;MSVTLNDHFSDSAKADDVAKYVEDEDYYHGLLPREDIACILEKVGDFIIRATQPRPTDPREIVVSVRVKPNEDDPVTIPLMPSDCCIRFYKTLCELKIRHIVIRRRMKEDGSLEWRAIEDECYSSVRELIDNYMASGRPLNPEVKSSVLIRSIKRKPWEFLHEDIKLNDLLGEGQYGEVRAGEALVNGRKLSVAVKVAKVVKEESQLAKAKEKIKEMMHEAR
;
A
#
# COMPACT_ATOMS: atom_id res chain seq x y z
N MET A 1 -4.70 17.37 -15.37
CA MET A 1 -4.33 16.53 -14.21
C MET A 1 -3.52 15.37 -14.74
N SER A 2 -2.38 15.04 -14.13
CA SER A 2 -1.54 13.90 -14.50
C SER A 2 -1.80 12.74 -13.56
N VAL A 3 -1.99 11.54 -14.12
CA VAL A 3 -2.12 10.28 -13.37
C VAL A 3 -0.92 9.40 -13.72
N THR A 4 -0.32 8.76 -12.73
CA THR A 4 0.73 7.76 -12.97
C THR A 4 0.09 6.39 -12.86
N LEU A 5 0.05 5.65 -13.97
CA LEU A 5 -0.38 4.26 -13.95
C LEU A 5 0.84 3.34 -14.02
N ASN A 6 0.83 2.34 -13.15
CA ASN A 6 1.83 1.30 -13.13
C ASN A 6 1.25 0.07 -13.84
N ASP A 7 1.16 0.10 -15.18
CA ASP A 7 0.58 -0.95 -16.03
C ASP A 7 1.42 -2.25 -16.09
N HIS A 8 2.15 -2.54 -15.03
CA HIS A 8 3.12 -3.63 -14.99
C HIS A 8 2.52 -5.03 -14.85
N PHE A 9 1.21 -5.25 -15.01
CA PHE A 9 0.59 -6.50 -14.54
C PHE A 9 -0.42 -7.20 -15.44
N SER A 10 -0.66 -6.79 -16.70
CA SER A 10 -1.60 -7.54 -17.54
C SER A 10 -1.00 -8.75 -18.27
N ASP A 11 0.34 -8.88 -18.42
CA ASP A 11 0.93 -9.95 -19.26
C ASP A 11 2.01 -10.83 -18.59
N SER A 12 2.26 -10.70 -17.29
CA SER A 12 2.94 -11.76 -16.49
C SER A 12 1.93 -12.52 -15.64
N ALA A 13 0.86 -12.98 -16.27
CA ALA A 13 -0.21 -13.73 -15.64
C ALA A 13 0.27 -15.12 -15.23
N LYS A 14 0.43 -15.36 -13.91
CA LYS A 14 -0.22 -16.48 -13.17
C LYS A 14 0.32 -16.79 -11.75
N ALA A 15 1.38 -16.14 -11.23
CA ALA A 15 1.96 -16.53 -9.92
C ALA A 15 1.73 -15.56 -8.73
N ASP A 16 1.68 -14.25 -8.94
CA ASP A 16 1.84 -13.27 -7.83
C ASP A 16 0.71 -12.25 -7.68
N ASP A 17 -0.52 -12.65 -8.03
CA ASP A 17 -1.68 -11.81 -7.80
C ASP A 17 -2.26 -12.06 -6.40
N VAL A 18 -1.55 -11.54 -5.39
CA VAL A 18 -2.11 -11.42 -4.04
C VAL A 18 -3.13 -10.28 -3.94
N ALA A 19 -3.09 -9.33 -4.89
CA ALA A 19 -3.91 -8.12 -4.87
C ALA A 19 -5.39 -8.44 -5.13
N LYS A 20 -5.70 -9.40 -6.01
CA LYS A 20 -7.10 -9.83 -6.26
C LYS A 20 -7.90 -10.27 -5.03
N TYR A 21 -7.24 -10.63 -3.93
CA TYR A 21 -7.94 -11.03 -2.70
C TYR A 21 -8.33 -9.83 -1.82
N VAL A 22 -7.89 -8.62 -2.18
CA VAL A 22 -8.07 -7.39 -1.39
C VAL A 22 -8.37 -6.15 -2.25
N GLU A 23 -8.40 -6.25 -3.58
CA GLU A 23 -8.54 -5.09 -4.48
C GLU A 23 -9.89 -4.37 -4.33
N ASP A 24 -10.92 -5.12 -3.99
CA ASP A 24 -12.27 -4.62 -3.72
C ASP A 24 -12.40 -3.95 -2.35
N GLU A 25 -11.42 -4.11 -1.46
CA GLU A 25 -11.46 -3.48 -0.15
C GLU A 25 -11.22 -1.98 -0.24
N ASP A 26 -12.11 -1.20 0.35
CA ASP A 26 -12.02 0.27 0.31
C ASP A 26 -10.83 0.83 1.10
N TYR A 27 -10.16 0.01 1.90
CA TYR A 27 -8.96 0.30 2.67
C TYR A 27 -7.68 -0.38 2.13
N TYR A 28 -7.74 -0.91 0.90
CA TYR A 28 -6.58 -1.37 0.17
C TYR A 28 -5.97 -0.24 -0.67
N HIS A 29 -4.73 0.13 -0.38
CA HIS A 29 -4.00 1.24 -1.01
C HIS A 29 -2.98 0.79 -2.06
N GLY A 30 -3.10 -0.44 -2.59
CA GLY A 30 -2.22 -0.91 -3.66
C GLY A 30 -0.74 -0.93 -3.26
N LEU A 31 0.10 -0.30 -4.07
CA LEU A 31 1.57 -0.24 -3.92
C LEU A 31 2.04 1.01 -3.14
N LEU A 32 1.27 1.43 -2.12
CA LEU A 32 1.62 2.60 -1.31
C LEU A 32 2.98 2.41 -0.60
N PRO A 33 3.97 3.30 -0.83
CA PRO A 33 5.28 3.18 -0.21
C PRO A 33 5.25 3.48 1.29
N ARG A 34 6.24 2.98 2.03
CA ARG A 34 6.26 3.07 3.51
C ARG A 34 6.29 4.51 4.02
N GLU A 35 6.91 5.41 3.27
CA GLU A 35 7.15 6.79 3.69
C GLU A 35 5.85 7.61 3.74
N ASP A 36 4.84 7.28 2.92
CA ASP A 36 3.55 7.99 2.92
C ASP A 36 2.60 7.50 4.02
N ILE A 37 2.82 6.31 4.55
CA ILE A 37 1.91 5.73 5.55
C ILE A 37 1.89 6.59 6.82
N ALA A 38 3.01 7.25 7.11
CA ALA A 38 3.17 8.11 8.27
C ALA A 38 2.21 9.31 8.27
N CYS A 39 1.86 9.87 7.11
CA CYS A 39 0.90 10.98 7.03
C CYS A 39 -0.54 10.49 6.87
N ILE A 40 -0.76 9.23 6.50
CA ILE A 40 -2.10 8.64 6.30
C ILE A 40 -2.69 8.08 7.60
N LEU A 41 -1.86 7.44 8.44
CA LEU A 41 -2.31 6.86 9.72
C LEU A 41 -2.10 7.86 10.85
N GLU A 42 -3.13 8.60 11.26
CA GLU A 42 -2.99 9.71 12.22
C GLU A 42 -3.09 9.25 13.68
N LYS A 43 -3.97 8.29 13.97
CA LYS A 43 -4.37 7.87 15.31
C LYS A 43 -3.98 6.42 15.56
N VAL A 44 -3.74 6.07 16.82
CA VAL A 44 -3.51 4.66 17.21
C VAL A 44 -4.68 3.80 16.73
N GLY A 45 -4.37 2.66 16.14
CA GLY A 45 -5.30 1.72 15.52
C GLY A 45 -5.88 2.16 14.18
N ASP A 46 -5.47 3.30 13.61
CA ASP A 46 -5.61 3.54 12.17
C ASP A 46 -4.79 2.48 11.43
N PHE A 47 -5.40 1.85 10.43
CA PHE A 47 -4.72 0.87 9.61
C PHE A 47 -5.10 0.95 8.13
N ILE A 48 -4.23 0.41 7.30
CA ILE A 48 -4.44 0.19 5.86
C ILE A 48 -3.92 -1.18 5.46
N ILE A 49 -4.40 -1.66 4.32
CA ILE A 49 -3.81 -2.81 3.63
C ILE A 49 -3.09 -2.32 2.38
N ARG A 50 -1.93 -2.90 2.11
CA ARG A 50 -1.15 -2.64 0.89
C ARG A 50 -0.42 -3.89 0.45
N ALA A 51 -0.02 -3.93 -0.81
CA ALA A 51 0.93 -4.92 -1.29
C ALA A 51 2.38 -4.44 -1.08
N THR A 52 3.32 -5.37 -0.92
CA THR A 52 4.74 -5.05 -0.99
C THR A 52 5.14 -4.64 -2.41
N GLN A 53 6.10 -3.72 -2.50
CA GLN A 53 6.71 -3.40 -3.79
C GLN A 53 7.48 -4.64 -4.31
N PRO A 54 7.42 -4.91 -5.61
CA PRO A 54 8.06 -6.08 -6.20
C PRO A 54 9.58 -5.99 -6.06
N ARG A 55 10.17 -6.83 -5.20
CA ARG A 55 11.62 -7.06 -5.18
C ARG A 55 11.94 -8.22 -6.13
N PRO A 56 13.08 -8.20 -6.86
CA PRO A 56 13.42 -9.27 -7.80
C PRO A 56 13.43 -10.68 -7.20
N THR A 57 13.64 -10.81 -5.90
CA THR A 57 13.77 -12.07 -5.19
C THR A 57 12.56 -12.44 -4.34
N ASP A 58 11.65 -11.48 -4.08
CA ASP A 58 10.60 -11.69 -3.09
C ASP A 58 9.23 -11.59 -3.75
N PRO A 59 8.32 -12.55 -3.46
CA PRO A 59 6.95 -12.48 -3.95
C PRO A 59 6.22 -11.26 -3.36
N ARG A 60 5.16 -10.84 -4.04
CA ARG A 60 4.25 -9.83 -3.50
C ARG A 60 3.54 -10.39 -2.28
N GLU A 61 3.54 -9.63 -1.20
CA GLU A 61 2.88 -9.98 0.05
C GLU A 61 1.85 -8.91 0.42
N ILE A 62 0.76 -9.34 1.06
CA ILE A 62 -0.20 -8.43 1.67
C ILE A 62 0.34 -7.99 3.02
N VAL A 63 0.29 -6.68 3.28
CA VAL A 63 0.79 -6.09 4.51
C VAL A 63 -0.29 -5.21 5.12
N VAL A 64 -0.61 -5.47 6.39
CA VAL A 64 -1.38 -4.55 7.23
C VAL A 64 -0.39 -3.59 7.87
N SER A 65 -0.58 -2.29 7.61
CA SER A 65 0.19 -1.25 8.31
C SER A 65 -0.73 -0.59 9.32
N VAL A 66 -0.34 -0.60 10.59
CA VAL A 66 -1.13 -0.08 11.71
C VAL A 66 -0.33 0.91 12.55
N ARG A 67 -0.96 2.00 12.95
CA ARG A 67 -0.38 2.98 13.87
C ARG A 67 -0.51 2.47 15.31
N VAL A 68 0.61 2.43 16.02
CA VAL A 68 0.71 1.86 17.36
C VAL A 68 1.33 2.85 18.34
N LYS A 69 1.10 2.63 19.63
CA LYS A 69 1.91 3.26 20.68
C LYS A 69 3.29 2.58 20.70
N PRO A 70 4.36 3.33 20.99
CA PRO A 70 5.66 2.72 21.25
C PRO A 70 5.57 1.79 22.46
N ASN A 71 6.37 0.71 22.46
CA ASN A 71 6.49 -0.12 23.65
C ASN A 71 7.24 0.65 24.74
N GLU A 72 7.03 0.32 26.02
CA GLU A 72 7.73 1.01 27.13
C GLU A 72 9.26 0.85 27.02
N ASP A 73 9.73 -0.24 26.41
CA ASP A 73 11.14 -0.52 26.16
C ASP A 73 11.70 0.13 24.88
N ASP A 74 10.87 0.75 24.05
CA ASP A 74 11.33 1.41 22.82
C ASP A 74 12.14 2.67 23.19
N PRO A 75 13.35 2.87 22.65
CA PRO A 75 14.11 4.08 22.92
C PRO A 75 13.33 5.30 22.43
N VAL A 76 13.14 6.27 23.33
CA VAL A 76 12.52 7.56 23.00
C VAL A 76 13.48 8.34 22.12
N THR A 77 13.28 8.29 20.80
CA THR A 77 13.91 9.24 19.88
C THR A 77 13.26 10.60 20.09
N ILE A 78 13.94 11.49 20.82
CA ILE A 78 13.55 12.90 20.93
C ILE A 78 14.04 13.60 19.66
N PRO A 79 13.16 14.01 18.72
CA PRO A 79 13.61 14.82 17.60
C PRO A 79 14.08 16.19 18.14
N LEU A 80 15.25 16.64 17.68
CA LEU A 80 15.74 18.00 17.96
C LEU A 80 14.67 18.99 17.45
N MET A 81 13.92 19.60 18.37
CA MET A 81 12.80 20.48 18.02
C MET A 81 13.30 21.78 17.40
N PRO A 82 12.74 22.24 16.27
CA PRO A 82 12.85 23.63 15.84
C PRO A 82 12.11 24.54 16.83
N SER A 83 12.65 25.73 17.08
CA SER A 83 12.26 26.62 18.19
C SER A 83 10.81 27.12 18.18
N ASP A 84 10.06 27.02 17.08
CA ASP A 84 8.84 27.82 16.89
C ASP A 84 7.61 27.08 16.33
N CYS A 85 7.44 25.77 16.58
CA CYS A 85 6.22 25.05 16.18
C CYS A 85 5.50 24.38 17.36
N CYS A 86 4.16 24.51 17.40
CA CYS A 86 3.23 24.09 18.46
C CYS A 86 3.63 22.84 19.28
N ILE A 87 4.19 23.08 20.47
CA ILE A 87 4.83 22.09 21.37
C ILE A 87 3.93 20.92 21.81
N ARG A 88 2.63 21.13 22.00
CA ARG A 88 1.73 20.09 22.58
C ARG A 88 1.17 19.10 21.56
N PHE A 89 0.95 19.52 20.32
CA PHE A 89 0.38 18.65 19.28
C PHE A 89 1.47 17.76 18.66
N TYR A 90 2.66 18.31 18.44
CA TYR A 90 3.79 17.58 17.87
C TYR A 90 4.36 16.50 18.80
N LYS A 91 4.45 16.77 20.12
CA LYS A 91 5.01 15.78 21.07
C LYS A 91 4.24 14.45 21.09
N THR A 92 2.91 14.50 20.98
CA THR A 92 2.05 13.31 21.05
C THR A 92 2.06 12.47 19.77
N LEU A 93 2.20 13.11 18.59
CA LEU A 93 2.27 12.43 17.30
C LEU A 93 3.66 11.88 16.98
N CYS A 94 4.73 12.56 17.42
CA CYS A 94 6.12 12.14 17.19
C CYS A 94 6.52 10.84 17.91
N GLU A 95 5.75 10.39 18.91
CA GLU A 95 6.03 9.18 19.67
C GLU A 95 5.37 7.93 19.06
N LEU A 96 4.37 8.07 18.19
CA LEU A 96 3.63 6.92 17.65
C LEU A 96 4.39 6.23 16.50
N LYS A 97 4.54 4.91 16.60
CA LYS A 97 5.22 4.10 15.57
C LYS A 97 4.21 3.49 14.61
N ILE A 98 4.68 3.11 13.42
CA ILE A 98 3.91 2.25 12.51
C ILE A 98 4.51 0.85 12.56
N ARG A 99 3.66 -0.16 12.65
CA ARG A 99 4.04 -1.56 12.49
C ARG A 99 3.48 -2.07 11.18
N HIS A 100 4.29 -2.87 10.48
CA HIS A 100 3.93 -3.52 9.23
C HIS A 100 3.88 -5.02 9.48
N ILE A 101 2.69 -5.60 9.42
CA ILE A 101 2.45 -7.02 9.64
C ILE A 101 2.18 -7.66 8.28
N VAL A 102 2.99 -8.64 7.90
CA VAL A 102 2.78 -9.43 6.69
C VAL A 102 1.66 -10.45 6.95
N ILE A 103 0.64 -10.44 6.10
CA ILE A 103 -0.40 -11.46 6.10
C ILE A 103 0.06 -12.58 5.17
N ARG A 104 0.32 -13.74 5.76
CA ARG A 104 0.84 -14.91 5.07
C ARG A 104 -0.31 -15.72 4.50
N ARG A 105 -0.14 -16.22 3.27
CA ARG A 105 -1.04 -17.20 2.66
C ARG A 105 -0.40 -18.59 2.67
N ARG A 106 -1.20 -19.62 2.89
CA ARG A 106 -0.84 -21.03 2.72
C ARG A 106 -1.93 -21.71 1.89
N MET A 107 -1.53 -22.55 0.94
CA MET A 107 -2.45 -23.43 0.22
C MET A 107 -2.58 -24.74 0.99
N LYS A 108 -3.80 -25.17 1.28
CA LYS A 108 -4.10 -26.48 1.87
C LYS A 108 -4.00 -27.60 0.83
N GLU A 109 -3.99 -28.83 1.34
CA GLU A 109 -4.04 -30.05 0.52
C GLU A 109 -5.32 -30.12 -0.35
N ASP A 110 -6.43 -29.56 0.12
CA ASP A 110 -7.71 -29.50 -0.62
C ASP A 110 -7.76 -28.37 -1.68
N GLY A 111 -6.70 -27.58 -1.81
CA GLY A 111 -6.60 -26.44 -2.72
C GLY A 111 -7.20 -25.13 -2.21
N SER A 112 -7.80 -25.11 -1.02
CA SER A 112 -8.25 -23.88 -0.37
C SER A 112 -7.08 -23.05 0.15
N LEU A 113 -7.29 -21.73 0.27
CA LEU A 113 -6.30 -20.82 0.81
C LEU A 113 -6.61 -20.51 2.28
N GLU A 114 -5.56 -20.53 3.09
CA GLU A 114 -5.57 -20.02 4.45
C GLU A 114 -4.73 -18.76 4.56
N TRP A 115 -5.29 -17.80 5.26
CA TRP A 115 -4.65 -16.53 5.58
C TRP A 115 -4.39 -16.47 7.07
N ARG A 116 -3.19 -16.01 7.43
CA ARG A 116 -2.81 -15.81 8.83
C ARG A 116 -1.95 -14.57 8.99
N ALA A 117 -2.06 -13.94 10.16
CA ALA A 117 -1.19 -12.86 10.57
C ALA A 117 0.07 -13.43 11.26
N ILE A 118 0.33 -13.02 12.50
CA ILE A 118 1.47 -13.50 13.30
C ILE A 118 1.13 -14.77 14.07
N GLU A 119 -0.09 -14.85 14.63
CA GLU A 119 -0.55 -16.01 15.36
C GLU A 119 -0.91 -17.19 14.44
N ASP A 120 -1.18 -18.35 15.05
CA ASP A 120 -1.54 -19.59 14.35
C ASP A 120 -3.03 -19.70 13.99
N GLU A 121 -3.84 -18.65 14.25
CA GLU A 121 -5.21 -18.60 13.75
C GLU A 121 -5.26 -18.40 12.22
N CYS A 122 -6.04 -19.25 11.56
CA CYS A 122 -6.22 -19.26 10.11
C CYS A 122 -7.62 -18.80 9.72
N TYR A 123 -7.70 -18.09 8.60
CA TYR A 123 -8.92 -17.51 8.05
C TYR A 123 -9.07 -17.86 6.57
N SER A 124 -10.31 -17.93 6.08
CA SER A 124 -10.59 -18.26 4.67
C SER A 124 -10.31 -17.12 3.71
N SER A 125 -10.31 -15.88 4.20
CA SER A 125 -10.02 -14.67 3.43
C SER A 125 -9.32 -13.60 4.27
N VAL A 126 -8.67 -12.64 3.60
CA VAL A 126 -8.10 -11.48 4.28
C VAL A 126 -9.18 -10.63 4.94
N ARG A 127 -10.35 -10.47 4.32
CA ARG A 127 -11.49 -9.75 4.90
C ARG A 127 -11.91 -10.36 6.24
N GLU A 128 -12.16 -11.67 6.26
CA GLU A 128 -12.56 -12.39 7.49
C GLU A 128 -11.53 -12.23 8.61
N LEU A 129 -10.23 -12.31 8.27
CA LEU A 129 -9.14 -12.04 9.21
C LEU A 129 -9.29 -10.63 9.80
N ILE A 130 -9.39 -9.61 8.95
CA ILE A 130 -9.46 -8.20 9.39
C ILE A 130 -10.70 -7.95 10.25
N ASP A 131 -11.86 -8.43 9.80
CA ASP A 131 -13.13 -8.29 10.51
C ASP A 131 -13.06 -8.94 11.89
N ASN A 132 -12.45 -10.11 12.02
CA ASN A 132 -12.27 -10.79 13.30
C ASN A 132 -11.37 -9.98 14.26
N TYR A 133 -10.22 -9.48 13.80
CA TYR A 133 -9.32 -8.67 14.64
C TYR A 133 -9.95 -7.33 15.03
N MET A 134 -10.73 -6.71 14.15
CA MET A 134 -11.50 -5.50 14.46
C MET A 134 -12.60 -5.77 15.49
N ALA A 135 -13.33 -6.87 15.35
CA ALA A 135 -14.44 -7.23 16.25
C ALA A 135 -13.96 -7.66 17.64
N SER A 136 -12.88 -8.44 17.70
CA SER A 136 -12.30 -8.92 18.95
C SER A 136 -11.48 -7.86 19.70
N GLY A 137 -11.00 -6.82 19.00
CA GLY A 137 -10.16 -5.78 19.58
C GLY A 137 -8.80 -6.29 20.07
N ARG A 138 -8.38 -7.47 19.61
CA ARG A 138 -7.10 -8.09 20.00
C ARG A 138 -5.94 -7.55 19.14
N PRO A 139 -4.70 -7.55 19.66
CA PRO A 139 -3.56 -7.06 18.90
C PRO A 139 -3.22 -7.99 17.73
N LEU A 140 -2.97 -7.42 16.54
CA LEU A 140 -2.55 -8.15 15.35
C LEU A 140 -1.11 -8.69 15.49
N ASN A 141 -0.28 -7.98 16.25
CA ASN A 141 1.02 -8.46 16.73
C ASN A 141 0.98 -8.58 18.27
N PRO A 142 1.00 -9.80 18.83
CA PRO A 142 0.97 -10.03 20.28
C PRO A 142 2.08 -9.32 21.07
N GLU A 143 3.26 -9.13 20.47
CA GLU A 143 4.39 -8.43 21.10
C GLU A 143 4.14 -6.91 21.24
N VAL A 144 3.17 -6.37 20.50
CA VAL A 144 2.80 -4.96 20.49
C VAL A 144 1.33 -4.85 20.87
N LYS A 145 1.04 -4.72 22.16
CA LYS A 145 -0.35 -4.68 22.70
C LYS A 145 -1.24 -3.61 22.05
N SER A 146 -0.65 -2.53 21.55
CA SER A 146 -1.37 -1.44 20.88
C SER A 146 -1.58 -1.65 19.37
N SER A 147 -1.17 -2.79 18.81
CA SER A 147 -1.37 -3.18 17.40
C SER A 147 -2.81 -3.66 17.10
N VAL A 148 -3.80 -2.98 17.67
CA VAL A 148 -5.23 -3.30 17.50
C VAL A 148 -5.78 -2.57 16.27
N LEU A 149 -6.59 -3.26 15.47
CA LEU A 149 -7.27 -2.67 14.31
C LEU A 149 -8.54 -1.97 14.77
N ILE A 150 -8.62 -0.64 14.62
CA ILE A 150 -9.76 0.16 15.11
C ILE A 150 -10.50 0.84 13.96
N ARG A 151 -9.79 1.53 13.06
CA ARG A 151 -10.40 2.13 11.86
C ARG A 151 -9.55 1.84 10.65
N SER A 152 -10.22 1.31 9.64
CA SER A 152 -9.69 1.25 8.29
C SER A 152 -9.64 2.66 7.70
N ILE A 153 -8.50 3.05 7.15
CA ILE A 153 -8.40 4.27 6.35
C ILE A 153 -8.76 3.92 4.92
N LYS A 154 -9.76 4.62 4.39
CA LYS A 154 -10.24 4.40 3.03
C LYS A 154 -9.31 5.05 2.01
N ARG A 155 -9.28 4.46 0.80
CA ARG A 155 -8.69 5.05 -0.41
C ARG A 155 -9.16 6.48 -0.59
N LYS A 156 -8.23 7.34 -0.95
CA LYS A 156 -8.49 8.74 -1.25
C LYS A 156 -9.08 8.87 -2.66
N PRO A 157 -9.86 9.92 -2.95
CA PRO A 157 -10.48 10.10 -4.27
C PRO A 157 -9.49 10.26 -5.44
N TRP A 158 -8.22 10.54 -5.15
CA TRP A 158 -7.14 10.62 -6.14
C TRP A 158 -6.42 9.28 -6.35
N GLU A 159 -6.74 8.25 -5.57
CA GLU A 159 -6.24 6.88 -5.76
C GLU A 159 -7.17 6.14 -6.72
N PHE A 160 -6.85 6.25 -8.02
CA PHE A 160 -7.63 5.63 -9.09
C PHE A 160 -7.39 4.13 -9.18
N LEU A 161 -8.47 3.38 -9.42
CA LEU A 161 -8.37 2.01 -9.91
C LEU A 161 -7.98 2.00 -11.39
N HIS A 162 -7.42 0.88 -11.85
CA HIS A 162 -7.16 0.70 -13.28
C HIS A 162 -8.45 0.82 -14.10
N GLU A 163 -9.57 0.35 -13.55
CA GLU A 163 -10.91 0.46 -14.16
C GLU A 163 -11.42 1.91 -14.26
N ASP A 164 -10.93 2.81 -13.41
CA ASP A 164 -11.32 4.23 -13.42
C ASP A 164 -10.63 5.02 -14.53
N ILE A 165 -9.59 4.45 -15.16
CA ILE A 165 -8.78 5.11 -16.19
C ILE A 165 -8.90 4.39 -17.53
N LYS A 166 -9.32 5.13 -18.55
CA LYS A 166 -9.24 4.70 -19.94
C LYS A 166 -8.05 5.36 -20.62
N LEU A 167 -7.10 4.55 -21.10
CA LEU A 167 -5.97 5.02 -21.90
C LEU A 167 -6.38 5.27 -23.36
N ASN A 168 -5.90 6.37 -23.93
CA ASN A 168 -6.10 6.79 -25.32
C ASN A 168 -4.72 6.99 -26.01
N ASP A 169 -4.64 7.93 -26.96
CA ASP A 169 -3.50 8.16 -27.83
C ASP A 169 -2.21 8.55 -27.09
N LEU A 170 -1.05 8.21 -27.66
CA LEU A 170 0.26 8.64 -27.16
C LEU A 170 0.42 10.16 -27.35
N LEU A 171 0.73 10.85 -26.25
CA LEU A 171 1.03 12.29 -26.25
C LEU A 171 2.54 12.56 -26.34
N GLY A 172 3.37 11.67 -25.79
CA GLY A 172 4.83 11.79 -25.89
C GLY A 172 5.59 10.72 -25.11
N GLU A 173 6.92 10.69 -25.26
CA GLU A 173 7.82 9.82 -24.50
C GLU A 173 8.83 10.65 -23.73
N GLY A 174 9.10 10.27 -22.49
CA GLY A 174 10.11 10.88 -21.63
C GLY A 174 11.04 9.85 -21.00
N GLN A 175 12.01 10.32 -20.21
CA GLN A 175 13.01 9.47 -19.55
C GLN A 175 12.41 8.37 -18.64
N TYR A 176 11.21 8.61 -18.13
CA TYR A 176 10.51 7.75 -17.17
C TYR A 176 9.41 6.88 -17.80
N GLY A 177 9.07 7.08 -19.09
CA GLY A 177 8.01 6.31 -19.74
C GLY A 177 7.25 7.06 -20.83
N GLU A 178 6.16 6.45 -21.27
CA GLU A 178 5.21 7.02 -22.23
C GLU A 178 4.18 7.89 -21.50
N VAL A 179 3.77 8.99 -22.10
CA VAL A 179 2.63 9.80 -21.64
C VAL A 179 1.53 9.65 -22.67
N ARG A 180 0.37 9.17 -22.24
CA ARG A 180 -0.82 8.98 -23.07
C ARG A 180 -1.93 9.93 -22.64
N ALA A 181 -2.81 10.28 -23.56
CA ALA A 181 -4.10 10.86 -23.20
C ALA A 181 -4.93 9.80 -22.50
N GLY A 182 -5.84 10.20 -21.62
CA GLY A 182 -6.77 9.28 -21.01
C GLY A 182 -8.02 9.98 -20.50
N GLU A 183 -9.00 9.18 -20.09
CA GLU A 183 -10.20 9.62 -19.39
C GLU A 183 -10.22 8.99 -18.00
N ALA A 184 -10.32 9.82 -16.96
CA ALA A 184 -10.47 9.38 -15.58
C ALA A 184 -11.91 9.60 -15.11
N LEU A 185 -12.51 8.61 -14.44
CA LEU A 185 -13.80 8.76 -13.78
C LEU A 185 -13.61 9.25 -12.34
N VAL A 186 -13.93 10.53 -12.07
CA VAL A 186 -13.88 11.11 -10.72
C VAL A 186 -15.28 11.49 -10.28
N ASN A 187 -15.80 10.85 -9.22
CA ASN A 187 -17.12 11.14 -8.66
C ASN A 187 -18.24 11.13 -9.73
N GLY A 188 -18.19 10.16 -10.66
CA GLY A 188 -19.13 10.04 -11.77
C GLY A 188 -18.94 11.02 -12.92
N ARG A 189 -17.90 11.87 -12.90
CA ARG A 189 -17.55 12.80 -13.99
C ARG A 189 -16.32 12.30 -14.75
N LYS A 190 -16.39 12.32 -16.07
CA LYS A 190 -15.25 12.01 -16.94
C LYS A 190 -14.34 13.23 -17.07
N LEU A 191 -13.06 13.04 -16.77
CA LEU A 191 -12.02 14.07 -16.89
C LEU A 191 -10.96 13.62 -17.88
N SER A 192 -10.63 14.49 -18.84
CA SER A 192 -9.47 14.25 -19.71
C SER A 192 -8.19 14.46 -18.91
N VAL A 193 -7.32 13.45 -18.91
CA VAL A 193 -6.08 13.39 -18.15
C VAL A 193 -4.90 13.02 -19.05
N ALA A 194 -3.70 13.35 -18.60
CA ALA A 194 -2.47 12.79 -19.15
C ALA A 194 -2.02 11.65 -18.22
N VAL A 195 -1.78 10.48 -18.77
CA VAL A 195 -1.42 9.27 -18.03
C VAL A 195 0.02 8.90 -18.33
N LYS A 196 0.88 8.99 -17.32
CA LYS A 196 2.29 8.59 -17.39
C LYS A 196 2.37 7.08 -17.12
N VAL A 197 2.82 6.33 -18.11
CA VAL A 197 2.90 4.86 -18.11
C VAL A 197 4.37 4.46 -18.15
N ALA A 198 4.79 3.62 -17.22
CA ALA A 198 6.15 3.08 -17.20
C ALA A 198 6.45 2.25 -18.46
N LYS A 199 7.66 2.42 -19.03
CA LYS A 199 8.07 1.68 -20.24
C LYS A 199 8.25 0.19 -19.92
N VAL A 200 7.58 -0.68 -20.67
CA VAL A 200 7.69 -2.14 -20.49
C VAL A 200 9.07 -2.61 -20.96
N VAL A 201 9.87 -3.13 -20.02
CA VAL A 201 11.17 -3.72 -20.32
C VAL A 201 11.04 -5.24 -20.30
N LYS A 202 11.14 -5.86 -21.48
CA LYS A 202 11.02 -7.31 -21.66
C LYS A 202 12.33 -8.06 -21.37
N GLU A 203 13.46 -7.36 -21.39
CA GLU A 203 14.79 -7.92 -21.18
C GLU A 203 15.15 -7.99 -19.69
N GLU A 204 15.48 -9.17 -19.20
CA GLU A 204 15.81 -9.43 -17.79
C GLU A 204 17.04 -8.63 -17.31
N SER A 205 18.03 -8.45 -18.20
CA SER A 205 19.22 -7.63 -17.94
C SER A 205 18.92 -6.14 -17.69
N GLN A 206 17.79 -5.64 -18.21
CA GLN A 206 17.35 -4.27 -18.04
C GLN A 206 16.23 -4.12 -17.00
N LEU A 207 15.68 -5.23 -16.50
CA LEU A 207 14.58 -5.23 -15.55
C LEU A 207 14.93 -4.57 -14.21
N ALA A 208 16.16 -4.77 -13.71
CA ALA A 208 16.62 -4.12 -12.48
C ALA A 208 16.66 -2.58 -12.62
N LYS A 209 17.23 -2.09 -13.73
CA LYS A 209 17.28 -0.65 -14.05
C LYS A 209 15.88 -0.07 -14.28
N ALA A 210 14.99 -0.84 -14.89
CA ALA A 210 13.59 -0.45 -15.08
C ALA A 210 12.85 -0.29 -13.74
N LYS A 211 13.04 -1.24 -12.81
CA LYS A 211 12.45 -1.19 -11.46
C LYS A 211 12.92 0.05 -10.67
N GLU A 212 14.20 0.42 -10.77
CA GLU A 212 14.69 1.66 -10.15
C GLU A 212 14.06 2.91 -10.78
N LYS A 213 13.97 2.98 -12.12
CA LYS A 213 13.30 4.09 -12.80
C LYS A 213 11.82 4.21 -12.46
N ILE A 214 11.13 3.09 -12.28
CA ILE A 214 9.73 3.08 -11.83
C ILE A 214 9.65 3.60 -10.40
N LYS A 215 10.56 3.19 -9.52
CA LYS A 215 10.63 3.71 -8.15
C LYS A 215 10.87 5.22 -8.14
N GLU A 216 11.78 5.73 -8.99
CA GLU A 216 12.00 7.17 -9.17
C GLU A 216 10.76 7.88 -9.70
N MET A 217 10.11 7.33 -10.73
CA MET A 217 8.88 7.88 -11.29
C MET A 217 7.76 7.99 -10.25
N MET A 218 7.59 6.95 -9.41
CA MET A 218 6.61 6.94 -8.33
C MET A 218 6.97 7.92 -7.20
N HIS A 219 8.27 8.24 -7.04
CA HIS A 219 8.73 9.24 -6.08
C HIS A 219 8.51 10.67 -6.60
N GLU A 220 8.68 10.91 -7.90
CA GLU A 220 8.48 12.21 -8.55
C GLU A 220 6.98 12.59 -8.66
N ALA A 221 6.09 11.60 -8.72
CA ALA A 221 4.65 11.81 -8.83
C ALA A 221 3.94 12.11 -7.49
N ARG A 222 4.69 12.22 -6.39
CA ARG A 222 4.19 12.57 -5.05
C ARG A 222 4.02 14.07 -4.85
#